data_AF-A0A2K3JHJ9-F1
#
_entry.id   AF-A0A2K3JHJ9-F1
#
_cell.length_a   1.000
_cell.length_b   1.000
_cell.length_c   1.000
_cell.angle_alpha   90.00
_cell.angle_beta   90.00
_cell.angle_gamma   90.00
#
_symmetry.space_group_name_H-M   'P 1'
#
loop_
_entity.id
_entity.type
_entity.pdbx_description
1 polymer ?
#
loop_
_entity_poly.entity_id
_entity_poly.type
_entity_poly.pdbx_seq_one_letter_code
_entity_poly.pdbx_strand_id
1 'polypeptide(L)'
;MVYLEKIKRNGKTYYYITKNFRSSNKKWKKIRKYIGSKPPSKNQTSHAIAEIEQEAIKKGIIRPPSHYKYLSDTEAEKLQDLKEVYHKWYGKLNADEIKKYEEDFIVRFTYNTNAIEGNRLSLRETSMILTENIIPAGATPNDYNETINSKECYEFIKNYTGEFNQKFLLKIHGVLTKNTNCTLVGKYRNHDVRISGSDWIPPSYKKIREEMRKLFQWYYGERN
;
A
#
# COMPACT_ATOMS: atom_id res chain seq x y z
N MET A 1 18.15 0.61 -7.42
CA MET A 1 17.70 -0.80 -7.51
C MET A 1 18.87 -1.78 -7.55
N VAL A 2 18.84 -2.82 -6.72
CA VAL A 2 19.78 -3.96 -6.74
C VAL A 2 19.20 -5.09 -7.59
N TYR A 3 20.01 -5.72 -8.44
CA TYR A 3 19.61 -6.89 -9.22
C TYR A 3 20.79 -7.82 -9.52
N LEU A 4 20.46 -9.08 -9.81
CA LEU A 4 21.41 -10.09 -10.27
C LEU A 4 21.63 -9.95 -11.77
N GLU A 5 22.86 -9.67 -12.18
CA GLU A 5 23.27 -9.57 -13.58
C GLU A 5 24.04 -10.83 -13.99
N LYS A 6 23.59 -11.48 -15.07
CA LYS A 6 24.21 -12.69 -15.62
C LYS A 6 24.92 -12.33 -16.92
N ILE A 7 26.23 -12.57 -16.99
CA ILE A 7 27.05 -12.30 -18.17
C ILE A 7 27.61 -13.62 -18.71
N LYS A 8 27.38 -13.91 -19.98
CA LYS A 8 27.95 -15.08 -20.67
C LYS A 8 29.18 -14.66 -21.47
N ARG A 9 30.32 -15.31 -21.26
CA ARG A 9 31.57 -15.11 -22.01
C ARG A 9 32.27 -16.46 -22.20
N ASN A 10 32.67 -16.77 -23.44
CA ASN A 10 33.40 -18.00 -23.79
C ASN A 10 32.77 -19.28 -23.20
N GLY A 11 31.45 -19.42 -23.33
CA GLY A 11 30.69 -20.57 -22.80
C GLY A 11 30.51 -20.61 -21.28
N LYS A 12 31.15 -19.71 -20.52
CA LYS A 12 31.03 -19.60 -19.06
C LYS A 12 30.03 -18.51 -18.67
N THR A 13 29.26 -18.75 -17.61
CA THR A 13 28.32 -17.78 -17.03
C THR A 13 28.93 -17.17 -15.78
N TYR A 14 28.85 -15.85 -15.66
CA TYR A 14 29.37 -15.07 -14.55
C TYR A 14 28.22 -14.29 -13.90
N TYR A 15 28.17 -14.33 -12.58
CA TYR A 15 27.14 -13.69 -11.78
C TYR A 15 27.70 -12.45 -11.08
N TYR A 16 27.00 -11.34 -11.23
CA TYR A 16 27.30 -10.07 -10.59
C TYR A 16 26.09 -9.59 -9.80
N ILE A 17 26.31 -9.06 -8.61
CA ILE A 17 25.32 -8.21 -7.95
C ILE A 17 25.57 -6.79 -8.40
N THR A 18 24.52 -6.15 -8.90
CA THR A 18 24.61 -4.82 -9.47
C THR A 18 23.63 -3.90 -8.75
N LYS A 19 24.08 -2.71 -8.35
CA LYS A 19 23.22 -1.62 -7.88
C LYS A 19 23.41 -0.38 -8.74
N ASN A 20 22.30 0.17 -9.21
CA ASN A 20 22.28 1.50 -9.81
C ASN A 20 22.03 2.53 -8.72
N PHE A 21 22.95 3.48 -8.59
CA PHE A 21 22.85 4.63 -7.71
C PHE A 21 22.42 5.86 -8.48
N ARG A 22 21.51 6.63 -7.90
CA ARG A 22 21.10 7.92 -8.43
C ARG A 22 21.99 8.99 -7.79
N SER A 23 22.81 9.66 -8.60
CA SER A 23 23.63 10.79 -8.14
C SER A 23 22.78 12.07 -8.08
N SER A 24 23.14 13.01 -7.21
CA SER A 24 22.55 14.36 -7.09
C SER A 24 22.38 15.07 -8.44
N ASN A 25 23.30 14.85 -9.39
CA ASN A 25 23.25 15.43 -10.73
C ASN A 25 22.33 14.69 -11.72
N LYS A 26 21.37 13.88 -11.23
CA LYS A 26 20.45 13.03 -12.02
C LYS A 26 21.13 12.01 -12.95
N LYS A 27 22.45 11.79 -12.84
CA LYS A 27 23.18 10.75 -13.56
C LYS A 27 23.14 9.43 -12.79
N TRP A 28 22.90 8.33 -13.50
CA TRP A 28 22.96 7.00 -12.93
C TRP A 28 24.40 6.49 -12.89
N LYS A 29 24.84 6.01 -11.72
CA LYS A 29 26.12 5.32 -11.57
C LYS A 29 25.85 3.85 -11.25
N LYS A 30 26.38 2.97 -12.09
CA LYS A 30 26.27 1.52 -11.91
C LYS A 30 27.51 1.00 -11.17
N ILE A 31 27.30 0.34 -10.03
CA ILE A 31 28.36 -0.43 -9.36
C ILE A 31 27.97 -1.90 -9.44
N ARG A 32 28.93 -2.76 -9.80
CA ARG A 32 28.76 -4.21 -9.89
C ARG A 32 29.85 -4.91 -9.09
N LYS A 33 29.47 -5.93 -8.32
CA LYS A 33 30.39 -6.81 -7.62
C LYS A 33 30.27 -8.23 -8.19
N TYR A 34 31.40 -8.80 -8.58
CA TYR A 34 31.46 -10.18 -9.04
C TYR A 34 31.28 -11.14 -7.87
N ILE A 35 30.40 -12.13 -8.03
CA ILE A 35 30.15 -13.17 -7.02
C ILE A 35 30.87 -14.47 -7.38
N GLY A 36 30.83 -14.86 -8.66
CA GLY A 36 31.28 -16.18 -9.09
C GLY A 36 30.66 -16.67 -10.39
N SER A 37 30.97 -17.92 -10.75
CA SER A 37 30.42 -18.62 -11.92
C SER A 37 29.17 -19.47 -11.62
N LYS A 38 28.74 -19.49 -10.35
CA LYS A 38 27.52 -20.15 -9.87
C LYS A 38 26.53 -19.11 -9.32
N PRO A 39 25.21 -19.41 -9.31
CA PRO A 39 24.23 -18.54 -8.68
C PRO A 39 24.57 -18.24 -7.20
N PRO A 40 24.49 -16.97 -6.75
CA PRO A 40 24.78 -16.60 -5.36
C PRO A 40 23.79 -17.22 -4.35
N SER A 41 24.28 -17.50 -3.13
CA SER A 41 23.42 -17.67 -1.95
C SER A 41 22.89 -16.34 -1.42
N LYS A 42 21.89 -16.38 -0.53
CA LYS A 42 21.35 -15.18 0.15
C LYS A 42 22.44 -14.43 0.93
N ASN A 43 23.35 -15.15 1.60
CA ASN A 43 24.44 -14.54 2.37
C ASN A 43 25.47 -13.86 1.47
N GLN A 44 25.86 -14.51 0.36
CA GLN A 44 26.77 -13.91 -0.62
C GLN A 44 26.18 -12.65 -1.25
N THR A 45 24.88 -12.67 -1.53
CA THR A 45 24.15 -11.50 -2.07
C THR A 45 24.16 -10.35 -1.07
N SER A 46 23.83 -10.62 0.20
CA SER A 46 23.78 -9.60 1.25
C SER A 46 25.15 -8.97 1.51
N HIS A 47 26.21 -9.78 1.52
CA HIS A 47 27.58 -9.31 1.67
C HIS A 47 28.00 -8.41 0.50
N ALA A 48 27.75 -8.84 -0.74
CA ALA A 48 28.06 -8.04 -1.92
C ALA A 48 27.28 -6.72 -1.97
N ILE A 49 26.03 -6.70 -1.50
CA ILE A 49 25.26 -5.45 -1.37
C ILE A 49 25.96 -4.50 -0.39
N ALA A 50 26.35 -4.98 0.79
CA ALA A 50 27.06 -4.16 1.77
C ALA A 50 28.38 -3.59 1.22
N GLU A 51 29.15 -4.41 0.50
CA GLU A 51 30.38 -3.95 -0.16
C GLU A 51 30.11 -2.88 -1.23
N ILE A 52 29.06 -3.04 -2.03
CA ILE A 52 28.66 -2.08 -3.06
C ILE A 52 28.27 -0.74 -2.43
N GLU A 53 27.55 -0.76 -1.29
CA GLU A 53 27.21 0.47 -0.54
C GLU A 53 28.47 1.16 -0.01
N GLN A 54 29.41 0.41 0.54
CA GLN A 54 30.70 0.96 1.01
C GLN A 54 31.52 1.55 -0.14
N GLU A 55 31.55 0.88 -1.30
CA GLU A 55 32.23 1.37 -2.49
C GLU A 55 31.57 2.66 -3.02
N ALA A 56 30.25 2.77 -2.95
CA ALA A 56 29.52 3.97 -3.33
C ALA A 56 29.89 5.17 -2.44
N ILE A 57 29.97 4.96 -1.13
CA ILE A 57 30.40 5.98 -0.15
C ILE A 57 31.83 6.43 -0.47
N LYS A 58 32.77 5.48 -0.67
CA LYS A 58 34.16 5.78 -1.04
C LYS A 58 34.28 6.56 -2.35
N LYS A 59 33.39 6.30 -3.32
CA LYS A 59 33.33 6.99 -4.62
C LYS A 59 32.62 8.34 -4.56
N GLY A 60 32.27 8.83 -3.36
CA GLY A 60 31.55 10.10 -3.19
C GLY A 60 30.16 10.09 -3.81
N ILE A 61 29.53 8.91 -3.96
CA ILE A 61 28.17 8.80 -4.45
C ILE A 61 27.24 9.13 -3.27
N ILE A 62 26.96 10.41 -3.11
CA ILE A 62 26.03 10.91 -2.10
C ILE A 62 24.61 10.64 -2.58
N ARG A 63 23.82 9.97 -1.74
CA ARG A 63 22.38 9.76 -2.00
C ARG A 63 21.68 11.13 -1.99
N PRO A 64 20.69 11.35 -2.87
CA PRO A 64 19.90 12.56 -2.76
C PRO A 64 19.19 12.56 -1.39
N PRO A 65 19.20 13.70 -0.67
CA PRO A 65 18.45 13.81 0.57
C PRO A 65 16.97 13.56 0.29
N SER A 66 16.31 12.88 1.22
CA SER A 66 14.88 12.63 1.18
C SER A 66 14.14 13.97 1.19
N HIS A 67 13.24 14.15 0.23
CA HIS A 67 12.28 15.26 0.25
C HIS A 67 11.04 14.93 1.11
N TYR A 68 11.00 13.74 1.72
CA TYR A 68 9.86 13.30 2.53
C TYR A 68 10.09 13.61 4.01
N LYS A 69 9.09 14.24 4.63
CA LYS A 69 9.07 14.63 6.05
C LYS A 69 9.33 13.48 7.02
N TYR A 70 8.90 12.26 6.67
CA TYR A 70 8.88 11.11 7.58
C TYR A 70 9.71 9.91 7.11
N LEU A 71 10.41 10.01 5.99
CA LEU A 71 11.24 8.92 5.47
C LEU A 71 12.70 9.33 5.49
N SER A 72 13.55 8.46 6.04
CA SER A 72 15.00 8.59 5.86
C SER A 72 15.39 8.49 4.38
N ASP A 73 16.58 8.98 4.01
CA ASP A 73 17.13 8.86 2.66
C ASP A 73 17.11 7.41 2.15
N THR A 74 17.36 6.46 3.05
CA THR A 74 17.38 5.04 2.71
C THR A 74 15.99 4.47 2.45
N GLU A 75 14.98 4.90 3.20
CA GLU A 75 13.60 4.47 3.01
C GLU A 75 13.00 5.10 1.75
N ALA A 76 13.29 6.39 1.51
CA ALA A 76 12.88 7.09 0.30
C ALA A 76 13.48 6.43 -0.96
N GLU A 77 14.78 6.09 -0.95
CA GLU A 77 15.42 5.36 -2.06
C GLU A 77 14.77 3.99 -2.28
N LYS A 78 14.57 3.22 -1.20
CA LYS A 78 13.94 1.89 -1.27
C LYS A 78 12.51 1.97 -1.81
N LEU A 79 11.71 2.93 -1.34
CA LEU A 79 10.33 3.10 -1.78
C LEU A 79 10.28 3.47 -3.27
N GLN A 80 11.17 4.37 -3.72
CA GLN A 80 11.29 4.73 -5.12
C GLN A 80 11.69 3.53 -5.99
N ASP A 81 12.67 2.73 -5.54
CA ASP A 81 13.08 1.50 -6.21
C ASP A 81 11.91 0.52 -6.34
N LEU A 82 11.16 0.28 -5.26
CA LEU A 82 9.98 -0.60 -5.26
C LEU A 82 8.89 -0.10 -6.21
N LYS A 83 8.63 1.21 -6.21
CA LYS A 83 7.68 1.84 -7.13
C LYS A 83 8.07 1.62 -8.60
N GLU A 84 9.36 1.76 -8.93
CA GLU A 84 9.87 1.52 -10.28
C GLU A 84 9.77 0.04 -10.69
N VAL A 85 10.10 -0.90 -9.79
CA VAL A 85 9.88 -2.35 -10.04
C VAL A 85 8.41 -2.59 -10.32
N TYR A 86 7.53 -2.09 -9.45
CA TYR A 86 6.10 -2.32 -9.51
C TYR A 86 5.53 -1.80 -10.84
N HIS A 87 5.81 -0.55 -11.22
CA HIS A 87 5.31 0.00 -12.49
C HIS A 87 5.78 -0.79 -13.72
N LYS A 88 7.05 -1.24 -13.72
CA LYS A 88 7.58 -2.05 -14.82
C LYS A 88 6.95 -3.44 -14.89
N TRP A 89 6.64 -4.04 -13.75
CA TRP A 89 5.96 -5.32 -13.68
C TRP A 89 4.49 -5.17 -14.08
N TYR A 90 3.77 -4.24 -13.46
CA TYR A 90 2.34 -3.99 -13.69
C TYR A 90 2.06 -3.59 -15.14
N GLY A 91 2.90 -2.74 -15.74
CA GLY A 91 2.77 -2.33 -17.15
C GLY A 91 3.04 -3.43 -18.19
N LYS A 92 3.46 -4.63 -17.78
CA LYS A 92 3.60 -5.81 -18.65
C LYS A 92 2.41 -6.75 -18.60
N LEU A 93 1.52 -6.56 -17.64
CA LEU A 93 0.36 -7.42 -17.45
C LEU A 93 -0.67 -7.15 -18.55
N ASN A 94 -1.33 -8.21 -19.01
CA ASN A 94 -2.51 -8.08 -19.86
C ASN A 94 -3.78 -7.80 -19.03
N ALA A 95 -4.91 -7.54 -19.69
CA ALA A 95 -6.16 -7.19 -19.03
C ALA A 95 -6.66 -8.27 -18.04
N ASP A 96 -6.53 -9.55 -18.38
CA ASP A 96 -6.97 -10.65 -17.51
C ASP A 96 -6.07 -10.80 -16.28
N GLU A 97 -4.76 -10.61 -16.44
CA GLU A 97 -3.80 -10.60 -15.33
C GLU A 97 -4.04 -9.43 -14.38
N ILE A 98 -4.31 -8.23 -14.91
CA ILE A 98 -4.67 -7.05 -14.12
C ILE A 98 -5.95 -7.32 -13.34
N LYS A 99 -6.99 -7.83 -14.02
CA LYS A 99 -8.27 -8.14 -13.38
C LYS A 99 -8.09 -9.13 -12.23
N LYS A 100 -7.37 -10.24 -12.44
CA LYS A 100 -7.09 -11.23 -11.39
C LYS A 100 -6.30 -10.64 -10.22
N TYR A 101 -5.35 -9.76 -10.50
CA TYR A 101 -4.58 -9.08 -9.46
C TYR A 101 -5.47 -8.15 -8.62
N GLU A 102 -6.35 -7.38 -9.27
CA GLU A 102 -7.31 -6.50 -8.57
C GLU A 102 -8.34 -7.31 -7.77
N GLU A 103 -8.81 -8.44 -8.30
CA GLU A 103 -9.71 -9.38 -7.60
C GLU A 103 -9.06 -9.98 -6.34
N ASP A 104 -7.80 -10.45 -6.41
CA ASP A 104 -7.08 -10.94 -5.23
C ASP A 104 -6.85 -9.81 -4.21
N PHE A 105 -6.48 -8.61 -4.69
CA PHE A 105 -6.30 -7.44 -3.84
C PHE A 105 -7.58 -7.10 -3.08
N ILE A 106 -8.73 -6.96 -3.76
CA ILE A 106 -9.97 -6.54 -3.10
C ILE A 106 -10.48 -7.58 -2.11
N VAL A 107 -10.31 -8.88 -2.40
CA VAL A 107 -10.65 -9.96 -1.46
C VAL A 107 -9.80 -9.86 -0.19
N ARG A 108 -8.47 -9.74 -0.34
CA ARG A 108 -7.57 -9.63 0.81
C ARG A 108 -7.80 -8.34 1.59
N PHE A 109 -7.95 -7.22 0.89
CA PHE A 109 -8.20 -5.92 1.51
C PHE A 109 -9.48 -5.96 2.34
N THR A 110 -10.58 -6.45 1.75
CA THR A 110 -11.89 -6.55 2.41
C THR A 110 -11.86 -7.49 3.61
N TYR A 111 -11.27 -8.68 3.47
CA TYR A 111 -11.14 -9.62 4.58
C TYR A 111 -10.38 -9.00 5.76
N ASN A 112 -9.19 -8.42 5.50
CA ASN A 112 -8.36 -7.89 6.58
C ASN A 112 -8.98 -6.66 7.25
N THR A 113 -9.54 -5.73 6.48
CA THR A 113 -10.13 -4.52 7.07
C THR A 113 -11.40 -4.83 7.87
N ASN A 114 -12.25 -5.75 7.39
CA ASN A 114 -13.47 -6.12 8.10
C ASN A 114 -13.16 -6.99 9.34
N ALA A 115 -12.15 -7.87 9.27
CA ALA A 115 -11.75 -8.71 10.39
C ALA A 115 -11.25 -7.90 11.59
N ILE A 116 -10.57 -6.77 11.37
CA ILE A 116 -10.15 -5.85 12.44
C ILE A 116 -11.36 -5.29 13.21
N GLU A 117 -12.48 -5.07 12.52
CA GLU A 117 -13.74 -4.57 13.10
C GLU A 117 -14.63 -5.69 13.67
N GLY A 118 -14.16 -6.95 13.64
CA GLY A 118 -14.85 -8.09 14.22
C GLY A 118 -15.74 -8.89 13.26
N ASN A 119 -15.67 -8.64 11.95
CA ASN A 119 -16.33 -9.47 10.96
C ASN A 119 -15.75 -10.89 10.99
N ARG A 120 -16.62 -11.90 10.91
CA ARG A 120 -16.27 -13.31 11.17
C ARG A 120 -16.04 -14.14 9.91
N LEU A 121 -16.21 -13.56 8.72
CA LEU A 121 -16.02 -14.28 7.47
C LEU A 121 -14.55 -14.62 7.28
N SER A 122 -14.28 -15.88 6.96
CA SER A 122 -12.95 -16.31 6.52
C SER A 122 -12.57 -15.67 5.19
N LEU A 123 -11.28 -15.75 4.84
CA LEU A 123 -10.78 -15.28 3.54
C LEU A 123 -11.49 -15.97 2.38
N ARG A 124 -11.80 -17.27 2.51
CA ARG A 124 -12.51 -18.04 1.48
C ARG A 124 -13.95 -17.58 1.34
N GLU A 125 -14.65 -17.40 2.44
CA GLU A 125 -16.03 -16.92 2.45
C GLU A 125 -16.14 -15.50 1.87
N THR A 126 -15.21 -14.63 2.23
CA THR A 126 -15.07 -13.28 1.63
C THR A 126 -14.88 -13.38 0.12
N SER A 127 -14.01 -14.28 -0.35
CA SER A 127 -13.81 -14.52 -1.79
C SER A 127 -15.10 -14.97 -2.46
N MET A 128 -15.79 -15.98 -1.90
CA MET A 128 -17.05 -16.49 -2.46
C MET A 128 -18.09 -15.39 -2.64
N ILE A 129 -18.21 -14.47 -1.67
CA ILE A 129 -19.10 -13.32 -1.77
C ILE A 129 -18.68 -12.39 -2.91
N LEU A 130 -17.40 -12.01 -2.97
CA LEU A 130 -16.93 -10.94 -3.84
C LEU A 130 -16.66 -11.36 -5.29
N THR A 131 -16.29 -12.63 -5.53
CA THR A 131 -15.88 -13.14 -6.84
C THR A 131 -16.90 -14.10 -7.44
N GLU A 132 -17.61 -14.87 -6.62
CA GLU A 132 -18.56 -15.90 -7.08
C GLU A 132 -20.03 -15.49 -6.87
N ASN A 133 -20.28 -14.38 -6.15
CA ASN A 133 -21.62 -13.95 -5.73
C ASN A 133 -22.39 -15.02 -4.93
N ILE A 134 -21.67 -15.86 -4.19
CA ILE A 134 -22.25 -16.91 -3.35
C ILE A 134 -22.31 -16.40 -1.91
N ILE A 135 -23.47 -16.60 -1.26
CA ILE A 135 -23.64 -16.32 0.17
C ILE A 135 -23.20 -17.55 0.97
N PRO A 136 -22.14 -17.46 1.78
CA PRO A 136 -21.67 -18.58 2.60
C PRO A 136 -22.67 -18.94 3.69
N ALA A 137 -22.76 -20.23 4.00
CA ALA A 137 -23.61 -20.71 5.10
C ALA A 137 -23.12 -20.14 6.43
N GLY A 138 -24.04 -19.57 7.22
CA GLY A 138 -23.72 -18.98 8.52
C GLY A 138 -23.23 -17.53 8.50
N ALA A 139 -23.03 -16.94 7.31
CA ALA A 139 -22.78 -15.50 7.18
C ALA A 139 -24.00 -14.72 7.68
N THR A 140 -23.79 -13.79 8.61
CA THR A 140 -24.90 -12.90 9.03
C THR A 140 -25.16 -11.85 7.96
N PRO A 141 -26.39 -11.29 7.90
CA PRO A 141 -26.68 -10.18 7.00
C PRO A 141 -25.72 -9.00 7.17
N ASN A 142 -25.31 -8.71 8.42
CA ASN A 142 -24.35 -7.64 8.70
C ASN A 142 -22.96 -7.95 8.12
N ASP A 143 -22.40 -9.13 8.41
CA ASP A 143 -21.08 -9.55 7.91
C ASP A 143 -21.02 -9.56 6.38
N TYR A 144 -22.11 -10.03 5.75
CA TYR A 144 -22.28 -10.03 4.30
C TYR A 144 -22.34 -8.61 3.72
N ASN A 145 -23.17 -7.73 4.30
CA ASN A 145 -23.32 -6.36 3.82
C ASN A 145 -22.02 -5.56 3.98
N GLU A 146 -21.29 -5.71 5.09
CA GLU A 146 -19.97 -5.09 5.25
C GLU A 146 -18.99 -5.53 4.16
N THR A 147 -19.01 -6.81 3.79
CA THR A 147 -18.15 -7.35 2.71
C THR A 147 -18.50 -6.72 1.36
N ILE A 148 -19.78 -6.70 0.98
CA ILE A 148 -20.23 -6.08 -0.27
C ILE A 148 -19.95 -4.57 -0.28
N ASN A 149 -20.23 -3.89 0.82
CA ASN A 149 -20.03 -2.45 0.97
C ASN A 149 -18.55 -2.06 0.84
N SER A 150 -17.62 -2.85 1.39
CA SER A 150 -16.18 -2.60 1.25
C SER A 150 -15.73 -2.63 -0.21
N LYS A 151 -16.22 -3.61 -1.01
CA LYS A 151 -15.97 -3.65 -2.46
C LYS A 151 -16.58 -2.46 -3.18
N GLU A 152 -17.84 -2.13 -2.91
CA GLU A 152 -18.49 -0.97 -3.52
C GLU A 152 -17.80 0.35 -3.17
N CYS A 153 -17.37 0.50 -1.92
CA CYS A 153 -16.65 1.68 -1.46
C CYS A 153 -15.30 1.81 -2.17
N TYR A 154 -14.56 0.71 -2.31
CA TYR A 154 -13.32 0.69 -3.06
C TYR A 154 -13.52 1.16 -4.51
N GLU A 155 -14.51 0.60 -5.21
CA GLU A 155 -14.83 0.99 -6.59
C GLU A 155 -15.30 2.45 -6.68
N PHE A 156 -16.09 2.91 -5.71
CA PHE A 156 -16.52 4.30 -5.62
C PHE A 156 -15.34 5.25 -5.49
N ILE A 157 -14.38 4.93 -4.61
CA ILE A 157 -13.16 5.74 -4.40
C ILE A 157 -12.25 5.68 -5.63
N LYS A 158 -12.07 4.50 -6.24
CA LYS A 158 -11.22 4.30 -7.42
C LYS A 158 -11.66 5.16 -8.60
N ASN A 159 -12.97 5.33 -8.77
CA ASN A 159 -13.56 6.13 -9.85
C ASN A 159 -13.77 7.62 -9.47
N TYR A 160 -13.43 8.02 -8.24
CA TYR A 160 -13.65 9.39 -7.78
C TYR A 160 -12.52 10.33 -8.21
N THR A 161 -12.86 11.38 -8.96
CA THR A 161 -11.93 12.40 -9.45
C THR A 161 -12.08 13.76 -8.75
N GLY A 162 -13.00 13.84 -7.79
CA GLY A 162 -13.28 15.08 -7.07
C GLY A 162 -12.33 15.35 -5.90
N GLU A 163 -12.72 16.32 -5.09
CA GLU A 163 -11.95 16.79 -3.94
C GLU A 163 -12.26 16.03 -2.64
N PHE A 164 -11.23 15.80 -1.81
CA PHE A 164 -11.43 15.24 -0.48
C PHE A 164 -12.04 16.27 0.46
N ASN A 165 -13.36 16.24 0.58
CA ASN A 165 -14.13 17.13 1.44
C ASN A 165 -15.16 16.38 2.30
N GLN A 166 -15.87 17.12 3.15
CA GLN A 166 -16.88 16.55 4.04
C GLN A 166 -17.96 15.74 3.30
N LYS A 167 -18.45 16.24 2.16
CA LYS A 167 -19.50 15.55 1.40
C LYS A 167 -18.99 14.19 0.90
N PHE A 168 -17.77 14.14 0.39
CA PHE A 168 -17.15 12.90 -0.07
C PHE A 168 -16.90 11.92 1.08
N LEU A 169 -16.36 12.39 2.22
CA LEU A 169 -16.15 11.55 3.39
C LEU A 169 -17.46 10.95 3.93
N LEU A 170 -18.51 11.75 4.06
CA LEU A 170 -19.82 11.26 4.52
C LEU A 170 -20.45 10.32 3.49
N LYS A 171 -20.18 10.51 2.19
CA LYS A 171 -20.62 9.58 1.15
C LYS A 171 -19.89 8.23 1.27
N ILE A 172 -18.57 8.22 1.47
CA ILE A 172 -17.79 7.01 1.73
C ILE A 172 -18.36 6.26 2.93
N HIS A 173 -18.57 6.95 4.05
CA HIS A 173 -19.19 6.34 5.23
C HIS A 173 -20.57 5.78 4.91
N GLY A 174 -21.40 6.50 4.15
CA GLY A 174 -22.72 6.03 3.76
C GLY A 174 -22.67 4.74 2.92
N VAL A 175 -21.70 4.61 2.02
CA VAL A 175 -21.50 3.38 1.22
C VAL A 175 -21.01 2.24 2.10
N LEU A 176 -20.05 2.49 3.00
CA LEU A 176 -19.50 1.46 3.90
C LEU A 176 -20.55 0.89 4.87
N THR A 177 -21.46 1.73 5.36
CA THR A 177 -22.36 1.37 6.46
C THR A 177 -23.81 1.15 6.05
N LYS A 178 -24.14 1.13 4.76
CA LYS A 178 -25.53 0.89 4.32
C LYS A 178 -25.95 -0.56 4.65
N ASN A 179 -27.18 -0.76 5.09
CA ASN A 179 -27.75 -2.08 5.43
C ASN A 179 -26.96 -2.86 6.50
N THR A 180 -26.08 -2.19 7.25
CA THR A 180 -25.41 -2.76 8.43
C THR A 180 -26.16 -2.32 9.69
N ASN A 181 -25.67 -2.73 10.86
CA ASN A 181 -26.21 -2.30 12.16
C ASN A 181 -25.86 -0.83 12.50
N CYS A 182 -25.20 -0.08 11.60
CA CYS A 182 -24.88 1.33 11.82
C CYS A 182 -26.14 2.20 11.80
N THR A 183 -26.39 2.94 12.89
CA THR A 183 -27.55 3.83 13.02
C THR A 183 -27.35 5.21 12.38
N LEU A 184 -26.10 5.60 12.11
CA LEU A 184 -25.72 6.94 11.66
C LEU A 184 -25.08 6.92 10.27
N VAL A 185 -25.76 6.25 9.32
CA VAL A 185 -25.28 6.08 7.95
C VAL A 185 -25.03 7.44 7.28
N GLY A 186 -23.78 7.67 6.89
CA GLY A 186 -23.34 8.88 6.17
C GLY A 186 -23.49 10.17 6.97
N LYS A 187 -23.46 10.10 8.30
CA LYS A 187 -23.62 11.25 9.19
C LYS A 187 -22.56 11.25 10.29
N TYR A 188 -22.22 12.43 10.78
CA TYR A 188 -21.47 12.53 12.03
C TYR A 188 -22.33 12.07 13.20
N ARG A 189 -21.69 11.52 14.23
CA ARG A 189 -22.37 11.19 15.48
C ARG A 189 -22.93 12.42 16.18
N ASN A 190 -24.03 12.19 16.89
CA ASN A 190 -24.79 13.19 17.62
C ASN A 190 -24.73 13.00 19.15
N HIS A 191 -23.85 12.11 19.62
CA HIS A 191 -23.62 11.80 21.02
C HIS A 191 -22.14 11.49 21.25
N ASP A 192 -21.70 11.56 22.50
CA ASP A 192 -20.33 11.22 22.89
C ASP A 192 -20.13 9.71 23.00
N VAL A 193 -18.95 9.24 22.62
CA VAL A 193 -18.61 7.82 22.54
C VAL A 193 -17.26 7.57 23.21
N ARG A 194 -17.01 6.32 23.57
CA ARG A 194 -15.69 5.82 23.98
C ARG A 194 -15.26 4.71 23.05
N ILE A 195 -13.94 4.52 22.93
CA ILE A 195 -13.37 3.40 22.18
C ILE A 195 -13.06 2.30 23.19
N SER A 196 -13.75 1.16 23.05
CA SER A 196 -13.51 0.00 23.90
C SER A 196 -12.04 -0.43 23.83
N GLY A 197 -11.40 -0.63 24.98
CA GLY A 197 -9.98 -1.03 25.05
C GLY A 197 -8.99 0.11 24.84
N SER A 198 -9.43 1.38 24.83
CA SER A 198 -8.55 2.55 24.77
C SER A 198 -8.91 3.58 25.85
N ASP A 199 -7.90 4.16 26.48
CA ASP A 199 -8.07 5.30 27.40
C ASP A 199 -8.28 6.63 26.65
N TRP A 200 -8.07 6.64 25.33
CA TRP A 200 -8.25 7.83 24.52
C TRP A 200 -9.73 8.20 24.40
N ILE A 201 -10.03 9.49 24.62
CA ILE A 201 -11.39 10.03 24.57
C ILE A 201 -11.53 10.84 23.27
N PRO A 202 -12.44 10.44 22.35
CA PRO A 202 -12.72 11.21 21.16
C PRO A 202 -13.27 12.62 21.49
N PRO A 203 -13.06 13.63 20.61
CA PRO A 203 -13.61 14.98 20.80
C PRO A 203 -15.13 14.97 21.01
N SER A 204 -15.72 15.90 21.77
CA SER A 204 -17.19 15.89 21.93
C SER A 204 -17.92 16.02 20.57
N TYR A 205 -19.10 15.41 20.42
CA TYR A 205 -19.89 15.42 19.19
C TYR A 205 -20.19 16.85 18.70
N LYS A 206 -20.32 17.80 19.64
CA LYS A 206 -20.50 19.23 19.37
C LYS A 206 -19.31 19.85 18.63
N LYS A 207 -18.10 19.30 18.83
CA LYS A 207 -16.84 19.78 18.23
C LYS A 207 -16.48 19.08 16.92
N ILE A 208 -17.14 17.98 16.55
CA ILE A 208 -16.75 17.18 15.37
C ILE A 208 -16.68 18.04 14.10
N ARG A 209 -17.66 18.91 13.86
CA ARG A 209 -17.66 19.76 12.65
C ARG A 209 -16.45 20.68 12.60
N GLU A 210 -16.04 21.23 13.75
CA GLU A 210 -14.87 22.08 13.85
C GLU A 210 -13.58 21.28 13.63
N GLU A 211 -13.45 20.12 14.27
CA GLU A 211 -12.27 19.25 14.13
C GLU A 211 -12.13 18.70 12.70
N MET A 212 -13.25 18.34 12.05
CA MET A 212 -13.24 17.93 10.65
C MET A 212 -12.83 19.07 9.72
N ARG A 213 -13.27 20.30 9.99
CA ARG A 213 -12.81 21.48 9.23
C ARG A 213 -11.29 21.66 9.37
N LYS A 214 -10.74 21.51 10.58
CA LYS A 214 -9.29 21.55 10.82
C LYS A 214 -8.56 20.44 10.06
N LEU A 215 -9.11 19.23 10.05
CA LEU A 215 -8.56 18.10 9.29
C LEU A 215 -8.48 18.42 7.79
N PHE A 216 -9.55 18.93 7.18
CA PHE A 216 -9.53 19.28 5.77
C PHE A 216 -8.53 20.41 5.49
N GLN A 217 -8.49 21.46 6.33
CA GLN A 217 -7.52 22.54 6.21
C GLN A 217 -6.07 22.03 6.26
N TRP A 218 -5.78 21.15 7.22
CA TRP A 218 -4.47 20.50 7.32
C TRP A 218 -4.14 19.67 6.08
N TYR A 219 -5.09 18.84 5.62
CA TYR A 219 -4.90 17.99 4.44
C TYR A 219 -4.53 18.83 3.21
N TYR A 220 -5.27 19.90 2.94
CA TYR A 220 -4.95 20.79 1.80
C TYR A 220 -3.70 21.62 2.01
N GLY A 221 -3.30 21.89 3.26
CA GLY A 221 -2.04 22.54 3.59
C GLY A 221 -0.81 21.67 3.31
N GLU A 222 -0.88 20.36 3.60
CA GLU A 222 0.22 19.41 3.41
C GLU A 222 0.18 18.68 2.05
N ARG A 223 -0.90 18.82 1.26
CA ARG A 223 -1.04 18.17 -0.05
C ARG A 223 -0.03 18.69 -1.10
N ASN A 224 0.53 19.88 -0.89
CA ASN A 224 1.51 20.50 -1.78
C ASN A 224 2.94 20.02 -1.51
#